data_AF-A0A819WC46-F1
#
_entry.id   AF-A0A819WC46-F1
#
_cell.length_a   1.000
_cell.length_b   1.000
_cell.length_c   1.000
_cell.angle_alpha   90.00
_cell.angle_beta   90.00
_cell.angle_gamma   90.00
#
_symmetry.space_group_name_H-M   'P 1'
#
loop_
_entity.id
_entity.type
_entity.pdbx_description
1 polymer ?
#
loop_
_entity_poly.entity_id
_entity_poly.type
_entity_poly.pdbx_seq_one_letter_code
_entity_poly.pdbx_strand_id
1 'polypeptide(L)'
;MRRKAERLNVGIIRIDEASILIQEIDKKLEIQRKELAIKTKKCDDLLTEITNLTAKQTERKSQVSIRKKELVDEQLITIEKEKHDTESQLEEAMSALIEAQQSLDTLKAADITEMRSFDNPFDTLGLIDYCMLIYLDHPSISWKDVRAVMADMKFITNLKTQEKLDPNHMHSLSEKSERNIKLVILMTNVSRVGGSLLKFIHAIDNYMDIYRETKPKKDRLSFIENDYENNLAELNRLELSIEKLTNI
;
A
#
# COMPACT_ATOMS: atom_id res chain seq x y z
N MET A 1 -18.09 -62.28 -92.19
CA MET A 1 -19.11 -61.82 -91.21
C MET A 1 -18.70 -62.00 -89.74
N ARG A 2 -18.02 -63.09 -89.33
CA ARG A 2 -17.58 -63.35 -87.94
C ARG A 2 -16.83 -62.20 -87.24
N ARG A 3 -15.82 -61.58 -87.86
CA ARG A 3 -15.07 -60.44 -87.26
C ARG A 3 -15.94 -59.24 -86.86
N LYS A 4 -17.03 -58.95 -87.58
CA LYS A 4 -17.95 -57.84 -87.23
C LYS A 4 -18.76 -58.18 -85.98
N ALA A 5 -19.22 -59.42 -85.86
CA ALA A 5 -19.94 -59.93 -84.68
C ALA A 5 -19.02 -59.97 -83.45
N GLU A 6 -17.76 -60.42 -83.59
CA GLU A 6 -16.77 -60.44 -82.50
C GLU A 6 -16.55 -59.05 -81.89
N ARG A 7 -16.36 -58.03 -82.73
CA ARG A 7 -16.18 -56.65 -82.26
C ARG A 7 -17.43 -56.09 -81.60
N LEU A 8 -18.61 -56.46 -82.09
CA LEU A 8 -19.87 -56.04 -81.49
C LEU A 8 -20.05 -56.68 -80.12
N ASN A 9 -19.71 -57.96 -79.99
CA ASN A 9 -19.73 -58.70 -78.72
C ASN A 9 -18.78 -58.10 -77.70
N VAL A 10 -17.54 -57.78 -78.11
CA VAL A 10 -16.57 -57.06 -77.25
C VAL A 10 -17.09 -55.67 -76.85
N GLY A 11 -17.77 -54.97 -77.77
CA GLY A 11 -18.41 -53.68 -77.46
C GLY A 11 -19.53 -53.79 -76.42
N ILE A 12 -20.38 -54.81 -76.53
CA ILE A 12 -21.45 -55.10 -75.56
C ILE A 12 -20.86 -55.43 -74.19
N ILE A 13 -19.84 -56.29 -74.12
CA ILE A 13 -19.14 -56.64 -72.87
C ILE A 13 -18.54 -55.38 -72.22
N ARG A 14 -17.86 -54.53 -72.98
CA ARG A 14 -17.28 -53.28 -72.45
C ARG A 14 -18.33 -52.30 -71.94
N ILE A 15 -19.51 -52.22 -72.57
CA ILE A 15 -20.62 -51.39 -72.10
C ILE A 15 -21.18 -51.94 -70.79
N ASP A 16 -21.30 -53.26 -70.67
CA ASP A 16 -21.75 -53.93 -69.44
C ASP A 16 -20.74 -53.73 -68.29
N GLU A 17 -19.45 -53.93 -68.55
CA GLU A 17 -18.35 -53.64 -67.61
C GLU A 17 -18.37 -52.17 -67.17
N ALA A 18 -18.53 -51.23 -68.10
CA ALA A 18 -18.63 -49.81 -67.77
C ALA A 18 -19.89 -49.49 -66.94
N SER A 19 -21.01 -50.16 -67.20
CA SER A 19 -22.26 -50.02 -66.43
C SER A 19 -22.07 -50.48 -64.98
N ILE A 20 -21.41 -51.62 -64.76
CA ILE A 20 -21.07 -52.12 -63.41
C ILE A 20 -20.13 -51.13 -62.70
N LEU A 21 -19.12 -50.62 -63.40
CA LEU A 21 -18.14 -49.68 -62.86
C LEU A 21 -18.78 -48.34 -62.46
N ILE A 22 -19.72 -47.83 -63.26
CA ILE A 22 -20.53 -46.65 -62.92
C ILE A 22 -21.34 -46.92 -61.64
N GLN A 23 -22.01 -48.07 -61.52
CA GLN A 23 -22.76 -48.42 -60.31
C GLN A 23 -21.88 -48.50 -59.06
N GLU A 24 -20.66 -49.03 -59.18
CA GLU A 24 -19.69 -49.05 -58.07
C GLU A 24 -19.22 -47.65 -57.68
N ILE A 25 -18.96 -46.79 -58.68
CA ILE A 25 -18.59 -45.38 -58.45
C ILE A 25 -19.72 -44.63 -57.75
N ASP A 26 -20.97 -44.81 -58.19
CA ASP A 26 -22.14 -44.17 -57.59
C ASP A 26 -22.33 -44.57 -56.12
N LYS A 27 -22.16 -45.86 -55.81
CA LYS A 27 -22.19 -46.35 -54.41
C LYS A 27 -21.08 -45.72 -53.57
N LYS A 28 -19.85 -45.63 -54.09
CA LYS A 28 -18.73 -44.96 -53.39
C LYS A 28 -19.00 -43.47 -53.19
N LEU A 29 -19.54 -42.80 -54.21
CA LEU A 29 -19.93 -41.39 -54.15
C LEU A 29 -20.98 -41.14 -53.07
N GLU A 30 -21.99 -42.01 -52.94
CA GLU A 30 -23.02 -41.87 -51.93
C GLU A 30 -22.46 -41.98 -50.50
N ILE A 31 -21.56 -42.95 -50.27
CA ILE A 31 -20.86 -43.10 -48.98
C ILE A 31 -20.01 -41.86 -48.68
N GLN A 32 -19.22 -41.40 -49.65
CA GLN A 32 -18.36 -40.22 -49.48
C GLN A 32 -19.17 -38.94 -49.24
N ARG A 33 -20.33 -38.77 -49.90
CA ARG A 33 -21.23 -37.63 -49.66
C ARG A 33 -21.78 -37.63 -48.24
N LYS A 34 -22.16 -38.81 -47.71
CA LYS A 34 -22.61 -38.95 -46.31
C LYS A 34 -21.48 -38.62 -45.33
N GLU A 35 -20.29 -39.14 -45.56
CA GLU A 35 -19.13 -38.86 -44.71
C GLU A 35 -18.73 -37.38 -44.75
N LEU A 36 -18.74 -36.77 -45.94
CA LEU A 36 -18.48 -35.35 -46.12
C LEU A 36 -19.50 -34.51 -45.34
N ALA A 37 -20.80 -34.80 -45.46
CA ALA A 37 -21.84 -34.08 -44.73
C ALA A 37 -21.65 -34.15 -43.21
N ILE A 38 -21.26 -35.32 -42.67
CA ILE A 38 -20.94 -35.48 -41.24
C ILE A 38 -19.72 -34.64 -40.85
N LYS A 39 -18.65 -34.67 -41.66
CA LYS A 39 -17.43 -33.89 -41.38
C LYS A 39 -17.67 -32.39 -41.49
N THR A 40 -18.44 -31.93 -42.48
CA THR A 40 -18.84 -30.52 -42.62
C THR A 40 -19.62 -30.08 -41.40
N LYS A 41 -20.64 -30.83 -40.99
CA LYS A 41 -21.42 -30.49 -39.79
C LYS A 41 -20.55 -30.40 -38.54
N LYS A 42 -19.63 -31.34 -38.32
CA LYS A 42 -18.67 -31.28 -37.20
C LYS A 42 -17.76 -30.06 -37.28
N CYS A 43 -17.34 -29.67 -38.48
CA CYS A 43 -16.53 -28.47 -38.69
C CYS A 43 -17.32 -27.20 -38.33
N ASP A 44 -18.58 -27.12 -38.76
CA ASP A 44 -19.48 -25.99 -38.46
C ASP A 44 -19.76 -25.87 -36.95
N ASP A 45 -19.97 -27.01 -36.27
CA ASP A 45 -20.16 -27.07 -34.82
C ASP A 45 -18.89 -26.55 -34.08
N LEU A 46 -17.69 -27.00 -34.50
CA LEU A 46 -16.41 -26.56 -33.93
C LEU A 46 -16.13 -25.08 -34.20
N LEU A 47 -16.44 -24.57 -35.40
CA LEU A 47 -16.31 -23.14 -35.71
C LEU A 47 -17.21 -22.29 -34.82
N THR A 48 -18.44 -22.75 -34.56
CA THR A 48 -19.37 -22.08 -33.65
C THR A 48 -18.84 -22.08 -32.20
N GLU A 49 -18.21 -23.17 -31.77
CA GLU A 49 -17.59 -23.23 -30.44
C GLU A 49 -16.38 -22.30 -30.33
N ILE A 50 -15.47 -22.31 -31.31
CA ILE A 50 -14.29 -21.46 -31.35
C ILE A 50 -14.67 -19.97 -31.35
N THR A 51 -15.66 -19.58 -32.16
CA THR A 51 -16.12 -18.17 -32.20
C THR A 51 -16.70 -17.72 -30.85
N ASN A 52 -17.50 -18.56 -30.19
CA ASN A 52 -18.03 -18.27 -28.86
C ASN A 52 -16.92 -18.18 -27.79
N LEU A 53 -15.95 -19.09 -27.81
CA LEU A 53 -14.81 -19.07 -26.89
C LEU A 53 -13.95 -17.83 -27.10
N THR A 54 -13.67 -17.49 -28.35
CA THR A 54 -12.91 -16.28 -28.73
C THR A 54 -13.61 -15.01 -28.22
N ALA A 55 -14.92 -14.90 -28.43
CA ALA A 55 -15.70 -13.75 -27.94
C ALA A 55 -15.63 -13.62 -26.41
N LYS A 56 -15.86 -14.71 -25.67
CA LYS A 56 -15.75 -14.74 -24.20
C LYS A 56 -14.34 -14.38 -23.72
N GLN A 57 -13.32 -14.79 -24.46
CA GLN A 57 -11.93 -14.52 -24.11
C GLN A 57 -11.56 -13.05 -24.32
N THR A 58 -12.00 -12.44 -25.42
CA THR A 58 -11.86 -11.00 -25.66
C THR A 58 -12.56 -10.19 -24.58
N GLU A 59 -13.78 -10.58 -24.20
CA GLU A 59 -14.52 -9.94 -23.12
C GLU A 59 -13.78 -10.05 -21.78
N ARG A 60 -13.32 -11.25 -21.40
CA ARG A 60 -12.53 -11.45 -20.18
C ARG A 60 -11.24 -10.63 -20.18
N LYS A 61 -10.53 -10.56 -21.31
CA LYS A 61 -9.31 -9.74 -21.44
C LYS A 61 -9.63 -8.26 -21.20
N SER A 62 -10.72 -7.77 -21.77
CA SER A 62 -11.18 -6.39 -21.56
C SER A 62 -11.52 -6.13 -20.10
N GLN A 63 -12.26 -7.03 -19.44
CA GLN A 63 -12.64 -6.89 -18.04
C GLN A 63 -11.43 -6.87 -17.10
N VAL A 64 -10.45 -7.76 -17.31
CA VAL A 64 -9.21 -7.78 -16.50
C VAL A 64 -8.40 -6.50 -16.71
N SER A 65 -8.30 -6.01 -17.95
CA SER A 65 -7.59 -4.76 -18.23
C SER A 65 -8.25 -3.54 -17.59
N ILE A 66 -9.58 -3.46 -17.63
CA ILE A 66 -10.34 -2.38 -16.96
C ILE A 66 -10.10 -2.45 -15.46
N ARG A 67 -10.29 -3.62 -14.83
CA ARG A 67 -10.12 -3.79 -13.40
C ARG A 67 -8.70 -3.50 -12.92
N LYS A 68 -7.68 -3.85 -13.72
CA LYS A 68 -6.28 -3.51 -13.44
C LYS A 68 -6.05 -2.01 -13.49
N LYS A 69 -6.63 -1.32 -14.47
CA LYS A 69 -6.54 0.13 -14.57
C LYS A 69 -7.22 0.82 -13.39
N GLU A 70 -8.44 0.42 -13.04
CA GLU A 70 -9.17 0.94 -11.87
C GLU A 70 -8.39 0.71 -10.57
N LEU A 71 -7.84 -0.49 -10.38
CA LEU A 71 -7.03 -0.82 -9.21
C LEU A 71 -5.80 0.11 -9.09
N VAL A 72 -5.07 0.30 -10.19
CA VAL A 72 -3.88 1.17 -10.23
C VAL A 72 -4.28 2.62 -10.03
N ASP A 73 -5.23 3.13 -10.79
CA ASP A 73 -5.59 4.55 -10.78
C ASP A 73 -6.19 4.96 -9.42
N GLU A 74 -7.02 4.12 -8.79
CA GLU A 74 -7.70 4.50 -7.55
C GLU A 74 -6.89 4.16 -6.29
N GLN A 75 -6.35 2.94 -6.20
CA GLN A 75 -5.69 2.51 -4.97
C GLN A 75 -4.27 3.06 -4.87
N LEU A 76 -3.50 3.09 -5.96
CA LEU A 76 -2.11 3.57 -5.90
C LEU A 76 -2.07 5.06 -5.53
N ILE A 77 -2.92 5.89 -6.15
CA ILE A 77 -2.99 7.32 -5.85
C ILE A 77 -3.38 7.55 -4.38
N THR A 78 -4.33 6.76 -3.88
CA THR A 78 -4.78 6.86 -2.48
C THR A 78 -3.66 6.45 -1.52
N ILE A 79 -2.99 5.31 -1.78
CA ILE A 79 -1.86 4.82 -0.98
C ILE A 79 -0.73 5.86 -0.97
N GLU A 80 -0.30 6.34 -2.13
CA GLU A 80 0.79 7.31 -2.25
C GLU A 80 0.48 8.61 -1.49
N LYS A 81 -0.76 9.10 -1.61
CA LYS A 81 -1.19 10.30 -0.90
C LYS A 81 -1.22 10.09 0.62
N GLU A 82 -1.89 9.04 1.09
CA GLU A 82 -1.98 8.75 2.53
C GLU A 82 -0.61 8.48 3.14
N LYS A 83 0.28 7.81 2.39
CA LYS A 83 1.67 7.59 2.76
C LYS A 83 2.42 8.91 2.90
N HIS A 84 2.39 9.74 1.86
CA HIS A 84 3.09 11.02 1.85
C HIS A 84 2.60 11.93 2.99
N ASP A 85 1.29 12.04 3.18
CA ASP A 85 0.72 12.88 4.24
C ASP A 85 1.15 12.37 5.64
N THR A 86 1.13 11.05 5.85
CA THR A 86 1.52 10.43 7.13
C THR A 86 3.02 10.57 7.41
N GLU A 87 3.86 10.33 6.39
CA GLU A 87 5.31 10.44 6.51
C GLU A 87 5.76 11.89 6.71
N SER A 88 5.17 12.83 5.96
CA SER A 88 5.44 14.27 6.08
C SER A 88 5.12 14.80 7.49
N GLN A 89 3.96 14.44 8.04
CA GLN A 89 3.59 14.82 9.41
C GLN A 89 4.58 14.27 10.45
N LEU A 90 4.99 13.01 10.30
CA LEU A 90 5.95 12.39 11.20
C LEU A 90 7.35 13.03 11.08
N GLU A 91 7.78 13.37 9.87
CA GLU A 91 9.05 14.00 9.59
C GLU A 91 9.12 15.43 10.16
N GLU A 92 8.06 16.23 9.98
CA GLU A 92 7.96 17.58 10.56
C GLU A 92 8.08 17.51 12.10
N ALA A 93 7.37 16.56 12.72
CA ALA A 93 7.41 16.36 14.16
C ALA A 93 8.80 15.90 14.65
N MET A 94 9.43 14.97 13.92
CA MET A 94 10.77 14.48 14.22
C MET A 94 11.82 15.59 14.08
N SER A 95 11.70 16.41 13.04
CA SER A 95 12.59 17.55 12.80
C SER A 95 12.51 18.57 13.94
N ALA A 96 11.30 18.93 14.37
CA ALA A 96 11.09 19.80 15.52
C ALA A 96 11.69 19.23 16.82
N LEU A 97 11.59 17.91 17.02
CA LEU A 97 12.20 17.22 18.16
C LEU A 97 13.73 17.31 18.13
N ILE A 98 14.36 17.05 16.98
CA ILE A 98 15.81 17.13 16.80
C ILE A 98 16.31 18.56 17.02
N GLU A 99 15.63 19.57 16.46
CA GLU A 99 15.98 20.97 16.66
C GLU A 99 15.95 21.37 18.14
N ALA A 100 14.95 20.86 18.86
CA ALA A 100 14.84 21.11 20.29
C ALA A 100 15.91 20.36 21.10
N GLN A 101 16.28 19.13 20.73
CA GLN A 101 17.41 18.40 21.33
C GLN A 101 18.73 19.13 21.15
N GLN A 102 18.99 19.64 19.95
CA GLN A 102 20.19 20.43 19.64
C GLN A 102 20.24 21.71 20.46
N SER A 103 19.10 22.36 20.67
CA SER A 103 19.00 23.54 21.55
C SER A 103 19.47 23.22 22.97
N LEU A 104 19.16 22.01 23.48
CA LEU A 104 19.64 21.54 24.78
C LEU A 104 21.16 21.24 24.83
N ASP A 105 21.80 20.89 23.70
CA ASP A 105 23.27 20.72 23.64
C ASP A 105 24.03 22.02 23.85
N THR A 106 23.40 23.16 23.55
CA THR A 106 24.04 24.47 23.69
C THR A 106 24.04 25.01 25.14
N LEU A 107 23.36 24.31 26.06
CA LEU A 107 23.19 24.73 27.45
C LEU A 107 24.44 24.42 28.27
N LYS A 108 24.89 25.41 29.06
CA LYS A 108 26.03 25.27 29.98
C LYS A 108 25.53 25.04 31.42
N ALA A 109 26.39 24.48 32.27
CA ALA A 109 26.10 24.28 33.70
C ALA A 109 25.79 25.60 34.45
N ALA A 110 26.38 26.72 34.01
CA ALA A 110 26.06 28.05 34.54
C ALA A 110 24.60 28.42 34.26
N ASP A 111 24.12 28.14 33.05
CA ASP A 111 22.76 28.45 32.63
C ASP A 111 21.73 27.62 33.45
N ILE A 112 22.04 26.36 33.76
CA ILE A 112 21.20 25.52 34.65
C ILE A 112 21.18 26.07 36.08
N THR A 113 22.30 26.62 36.55
CA THR A 113 22.39 27.22 37.89
C THR A 113 21.58 28.51 37.99
N GLU A 114 21.58 29.33 36.93
CA GLU A 114 20.71 30.50 36.79
C GLU A 114 19.23 30.09 36.88
N MET A 115 18.83 29.04 36.13
CA MET A 115 17.46 28.54 36.18
C MET A 115 17.01 28.09 37.59
N ARG A 116 17.93 27.53 38.38
CA ARG A 116 17.65 27.08 39.76
C ARG A 116 17.57 28.23 40.78
N SER A 117 18.17 29.39 40.45
CA SER A 117 18.19 30.57 41.33
C SER A 117 16.91 31.42 41.28
N PHE A 118 16.03 31.17 40.31
CA PHE A 118 14.75 31.85 40.25
C PHE A 118 13.82 31.42 41.41
N ASP A 119 13.24 32.41 42.08
CA ASP A 119 12.15 32.22 43.04
C ASP A 119 10.89 31.91 42.24
N ASN A 120 10.45 30.63 42.27
CA ASN A 120 9.33 30.04 41.52
C ASN A 120 8.90 30.89 40.31
N PRO A 121 9.60 30.80 39.16
CA PRO A 121 9.77 31.96 38.29
C PRO A 121 8.47 32.62 37.78
N PHE A 122 7.30 31.96 37.80
CA PHE A 122 5.98 32.55 37.54
C PHE A 122 4.86 31.67 38.12
N ASP A 123 3.73 32.23 38.57
CA ASP A 123 2.48 31.48 38.87
C ASP A 123 1.97 30.66 37.64
N THR A 124 2.55 30.90 36.45
CA THR A 124 2.35 30.19 35.17
C THR A 124 3.36 29.04 34.92
N LEU A 125 4.30 28.77 35.82
CA LEU A 125 5.33 27.73 35.68
C LEU A 125 5.03 26.39 36.33
N GLY A 126 3.79 26.18 36.76
CA GLY A 126 3.27 24.82 37.01
C GLY A 126 3.36 23.89 35.79
N LEU A 127 3.67 24.42 34.59
CA LEU A 127 3.81 23.65 33.36
C LEU A 127 5.20 23.01 33.19
N ILE A 128 6.30 23.73 33.51
CA ILE A 128 7.65 23.14 33.42
C ILE A 128 7.80 22.02 34.47
N ASP A 129 7.24 22.24 35.66
CA ASP A 129 7.23 21.26 36.75
C ASP A 129 6.44 20.00 36.36
N TYR A 130 5.23 20.14 35.82
CA TYR A 130 4.35 19.02 35.45
C TYR A 130 4.84 18.23 34.23
N CYS A 131 5.50 18.90 33.28
CA CYS A 131 6.06 18.25 32.10
C CYS A 131 7.37 17.49 32.38
N MET A 132 8.23 18.00 33.28
CA MET A 132 9.43 17.25 33.71
C MET A 132 9.10 16.07 34.62
N LEU A 133 8.03 16.17 35.41
CA LEU A 133 7.44 15.12 36.25
C LEU A 133 7.04 13.87 35.45
N ILE A 134 6.33 14.07 34.33
CA ILE A 134 5.88 13.00 33.43
C ILE A 134 7.08 12.33 32.73
N TYR A 135 8.09 13.12 32.35
CA TYR A 135 9.31 12.59 31.72
C TYR A 135 10.18 11.77 32.69
N LEU A 136 10.08 12.02 34.00
CA LEU A 136 10.90 11.36 35.02
C LEU A 136 10.16 10.31 35.86
N ASP A 137 8.87 10.11 35.64
CA ASP A 137 8.00 9.17 36.37
C ASP A 137 7.94 9.47 37.89
N HIS A 138 7.71 10.74 38.24
CA HIS A 138 7.50 11.14 39.64
C HIS A 138 6.04 11.56 39.90
N PRO A 139 5.42 11.16 41.02
CA PRO A 139 3.97 11.33 41.24
C PRO A 139 3.54 12.69 41.85
N SER A 140 4.46 13.48 42.40
CA SER A 140 4.19 14.84 42.89
C SER A 140 5.49 15.57 43.14
N ILE A 141 5.65 16.78 42.60
CA ILE A 141 6.89 17.56 42.74
C ILE A 141 6.52 19.02 42.98
N SER A 142 7.09 19.55 44.05
CA SER A 142 7.16 20.99 44.31
C SER A 142 8.33 21.61 43.54
N TRP A 143 8.37 22.94 43.37
CA TRP A 143 9.54 23.64 42.80
C TRP A 143 10.88 23.28 43.49
N LYS A 144 10.83 22.83 44.75
CA LYS A 144 11.99 22.30 45.47
C LYS A 144 12.52 21.00 44.86
N ASP A 145 11.63 20.12 44.43
CA ASP A 145 11.97 18.81 43.86
C ASP A 145 12.45 18.96 42.40
N VAL A 146 11.88 19.88 41.62
CA VAL A 146 12.40 20.23 40.27
C VAL A 146 13.82 20.76 40.34
N ARG A 147 14.11 21.66 41.29
CA ARG A 147 15.47 22.18 41.50
C ARG A 147 16.46 21.12 41.94
N ALA A 148 16.00 20.05 42.58
CA ALA A 148 16.83 18.91 42.96
C ALA A 148 17.16 18.04 41.72
N VAL A 149 16.18 17.81 40.85
CA VAL A 149 16.37 17.10 39.57
C VAL A 149 17.32 17.87 38.64
N MET A 150 17.12 19.18 38.49
CA MET A 150 18.01 20.04 37.68
C MET A 150 19.43 20.14 38.25
N ALA A 151 19.65 19.74 39.51
CA ALA A 151 20.98 19.74 40.12
C ALA A 151 21.84 18.54 39.70
N ASP A 152 21.22 17.50 39.11
CA ASP A 152 21.96 16.34 38.61
C ASP A 152 22.84 16.75 37.42
N MET A 153 24.13 16.41 37.49
CA MET A 153 25.10 16.65 36.42
C MET A 153 24.75 15.88 35.14
N LYS A 154 23.97 14.79 35.25
CA LYS A 154 23.43 14.02 34.13
C LYS A 154 22.05 14.48 33.68
N PHE A 155 21.47 15.54 34.26
CA PHE A 155 20.11 16.01 33.96
C PHE A 155 19.83 16.14 32.46
N ILE A 156 20.68 16.88 31.72
CA ILE A 156 20.51 17.09 30.27
C ILE A 156 20.67 15.78 29.47
N THR A 157 21.57 14.89 29.88
CA THR A 157 21.77 13.58 29.25
C THR A 157 20.57 12.67 29.49
N ASN A 158 20.05 12.64 30.71
CA ASN A 158 18.85 11.89 31.08
C ASN A 158 17.62 12.43 30.37
N LEU A 159 17.51 13.76 30.21
CA LEU A 159 16.44 14.45 29.49
C LEU A 159 16.39 14.11 27.99
N LYS A 160 17.51 13.70 27.40
CA LYS A 160 17.61 13.30 25.99
C LYS A 160 17.35 11.81 25.76
N THR A 161 17.46 11.00 26.81
CA THR A 161 17.44 9.54 26.68
C THR A 161 16.01 9.08 26.39
N GLN A 162 15.77 8.68 25.14
CA GLN A 162 14.46 8.37 24.56
C GLN A 162 13.72 7.17 25.21
N GLU A 163 14.38 6.39 26.07
CA GLU A 163 13.81 5.18 26.68
C GLU A 163 12.63 5.45 27.65
N LYS A 164 12.37 6.70 28.01
CA LYS A 164 11.24 7.10 28.87
C LYS A 164 10.01 7.64 28.13
N LEU A 165 10.05 7.70 26.79
CA LEU A 165 8.94 8.18 25.97
C LEU A 165 7.89 7.07 25.78
N ASP A 166 7.11 6.80 26.82
CA ASP A 166 5.92 5.95 26.72
C ASP A 166 4.71 6.82 26.34
N PRO A 167 3.98 6.50 25.25
CA PRO A 167 2.77 7.20 24.83
C PRO A 167 1.68 7.32 25.92
N ASN A 168 1.66 6.41 26.90
CA ASN A 168 0.64 6.38 27.94
C ASN A 168 0.87 7.41 29.06
N HIS A 169 2.12 7.83 29.30
CA HIS A 169 2.42 8.79 30.37
C HIS A 169 2.10 10.25 29.97
N MET A 170 1.94 10.54 28.67
CA MET A 170 1.89 11.92 28.16
C MET A 170 0.49 12.53 28.00
N HIS A 171 -0.57 11.71 28.04
CA HIS A 171 -1.96 12.13 27.76
C HIS A 171 -2.47 13.28 28.67
N SER A 172 -1.83 13.52 29.81
CA SER A 172 -2.23 14.57 30.75
C SER A 172 -1.78 16.00 30.38
N LEU A 173 -1.03 16.18 29.28
CA LEU A 173 -0.51 17.49 28.83
C LEU A 173 -1.40 18.19 27.79
N SER A 174 -2.09 17.43 26.92
CA SER A 174 -2.80 17.99 25.76
C SER A 174 -4.06 18.80 26.12
N GLU A 175 -4.69 18.54 27.27
CA GLU A 175 -5.88 19.29 27.73
C GLU A 175 -5.58 20.76 28.09
N LYS A 176 -4.31 21.18 28.07
CA LYS A 176 -3.87 22.58 28.32
C LYS A 176 -3.08 23.21 27.15
N SER A 177 -2.99 22.53 26.00
CA SER A 177 -2.05 22.83 24.89
C SER A 177 -2.20 24.22 24.23
N GLU A 178 -3.41 24.79 24.12
CA GLU A 178 -3.60 26.13 23.53
C GLU A 178 -2.92 27.28 24.33
N ARG A 179 -2.45 27.00 25.56
CA ARG A 179 -1.72 27.97 26.39
C ARG A 179 -0.21 28.04 26.09
N ASN A 180 0.35 27.18 25.24
CA ASN A 180 1.78 26.84 25.27
C ASN A 180 2.74 27.68 24.41
N ILE A 181 2.40 28.08 23.19
CA ILE A 181 3.33 28.89 22.37
C ILE A 181 3.63 30.25 23.01
N LYS A 182 2.62 30.89 23.62
CA LYS A 182 2.79 32.18 24.31
C LYS A 182 3.71 32.03 25.53
N LEU A 183 3.67 30.89 26.21
CA LEU A 183 4.56 30.58 27.33
C LEU A 183 6.00 30.31 26.87
N VAL A 184 6.21 29.62 25.74
CA VAL A 184 7.54 29.45 25.13
C VAL A 184 8.18 30.80 24.83
N ILE A 185 7.43 31.71 24.20
CA ILE A 185 7.92 33.04 23.83
C ILE A 185 8.23 33.87 25.09
N LEU A 186 7.33 33.85 26.08
CA LEU A 186 7.54 34.56 27.35
C LEU A 186 8.77 34.02 28.09
N MET A 187 8.92 32.70 28.17
CA MET A 187 10.04 32.07 28.88
C MET A 187 11.37 32.32 28.16
N THR A 188 11.38 32.33 26.83
CA THR A 188 12.59 32.65 26.04
C THR A 188 13.09 34.07 26.30
N ASN A 189 12.18 35.02 26.56
CA ASN A 189 12.53 36.40 26.92
C ASN A 189 13.06 36.54 28.36
N VAL A 190 12.75 35.58 29.24
CA VAL A 190 13.13 35.62 30.67
C VAL A 190 14.39 34.79 30.93
N SER A 191 14.48 33.60 30.34
CA SER A 191 15.65 32.73 30.44
C SER A 191 15.77 31.91 29.17
N ARG A 192 16.96 31.98 28.57
CA ARG A 192 17.32 31.15 27.43
C ARG A 192 17.12 29.66 27.74
N VAL A 193 17.46 29.23 28.96
CA VAL A 193 17.36 27.83 29.41
C VAL A 193 15.92 27.38 29.55
N GLY A 194 15.10 28.18 30.23
CA GLY A 194 13.68 27.88 30.40
C GLY A 194 12.96 27.80 29.05
N GLY A 195 13.30 28.68 28.11
CA GLY A 195 12.78 28.64 26.74
C GLY A 195 13.18 27.36 25.98
N SER A 196 14.46 26.97 26.03
CA SER A 196 14.95 25.75 25.37
C SER A 196 14.35 24.46 25.96
N LEU A 197 14.20 24.39 27.29
CA LEU A 197 13.58 23.24 27.97
C LEU A 197 12.09 23.12 27.63
N LEU A 198 11.37 24.24 27.62
CA LEU A 198 9.95 24.27 27.28
C LEU A 198 9.72 23.92 25.79
N LYS A 199 10.57 24.43 24.88
CA LYS A 199 10.55 24.06 23.45
C LYS A 199 10.74 22.56 23.24
N PHE A 200 11.68 21.94 23.97
CA PHE A 200 11.92 20.49 23.90
C PHE A 200 10.74 19.65 24.37
N ILE A 201 10.12 20.05 25.47
CA ILE A 201 8.92 19.39 25.99
C ILE A 201 7.76 19.49 24.99
N HIS A 202 7.53 20.66 24.39
CA HIS A 202 6.49 20.79 23.36
C HIS A 202 6.76 19.97 22.11
N ALA A 203 8.03 19.87 21.69
CA ALA A 203 8.40 19.04 20.54
C ALA A 203 8.14 17.55 20.81
N ILE A 204 8.39 17.08 22.05
CA ILE A 204 8.05 15.72 22.49
C ILE A 204 6.54 15.48 22.47
N ASP A 205 5.77 16.39 23.05
CA ASP A 205 4.29 16.29 23.14
C ASP A 205 3.68 16.19 21.73
N ASN A 206 4.08 17.12 20.85
CA ASN A 206 3.65 17.14 19.46
C ASN A 206 4.07 15.88 18.69
N TYR A 207 5.30 15.40 18.87
CA TYR A 207 5.76 14.15 18.25
C TYR A 207 4.92 12.96 18.68
N MET A 208 4.48 12.91 19.94
CA MET A 208 3.78 11.74 20.49
C MET A 208 2.29 11.74 20.16
N ASP A 209 1.67 12.92 20.07
CA ASP A 209 0.33 13.08 19.50
C ASP A 209 0.32 12.63 18.04
N ILE A 210 1.26 13.13 17.23
CA ILE A 210 1.40 12.74 15.82
C ILE A 210 1.73 11.25 15.70
N TYR A 211 2.60 10.69 16.55
CA TYR A 211 2.91 9.27 16.56
C TYR A 211 1.68 8.39 16.87
N ARG A 212 0.84 8.82 17.82
CA ARG A 212 -0.40 8.12 18.17
C ARG A 212 -1.40 8.12 17.02
N GLU A 213 -1.48 9.21 16.25
CA GLU A 213 -2.34 9.30 15.07
C GLU A 213 -1.79 8.55 13.85
N THR A 214 -0.48 8.62 13.63
CA THR A 214 0.20 8.04 12.45
C THR A 214 0.40 6.54 12.57
N LYS A 215 0.57 5.98 13.79
CA LYS A 215 0.71 4.54 14.01
C LYS A 215 -0.43 3.70 13.43
N PRO A 216 -1.72 3.92 13.79
CA PRO A 216 -2.81 3.15 13.19
C PRO A 216 -2.98 3.40 11.70
N LYS A 217 -2.66 4.61 11.21
CA LYS A 217 -2.65 4.91 9.76
C LYS A 217 -1.61 4.08 9.03
N LYS A 218 -0.41 3.95 9.58
CA LYS A 218 0.68 3.14 9.01
C LYS A 218 0.34 1.64 8.99
N ASP A 219 -0.27 1.13 10.06
CA ASP A 219 -0.73 -0.26 10.12
C ASP A 219 -1.83 -0.52 9.08
N ARG A 220 -2.78 0.40 8.94
CA ARG A 220 -3.83 0.34 7.90
C ARG A 220 -3.23 0.43 6.50
N LEU A 221 -2.27 1.32 6.27
CA LEU A 221 -1.61 1.50 4.98
C LEU A 221 -0.88 0.22 4.57
N SER A 222 -0.16 -0.42 5.49
CA SER A 222 0.50 -1.70 5.23
C SER A 222 -0.48 -2.81 4.84
N PHE A 223 -1.67 -2.84 5.46
CA PHE A 223 -2.73 -3.76 5.07
C PHE A 223 -3.23 -3.49 3.64
N ILE A 224 -3.47 -2.21 3.30
CA ILE A 224 -3.94 -1.81 1.96
C ILE A 224 -2.88 -2.08 0.90
N GLU A 225 -1.59 -1.79 1.17
CA GLU A 225 -0.47 -2.08 0.28
C GLU A 225 -0.39 -3.59 -0.03
N ASN A 226 -0.51 -4.43 1.00
CA ASN A 226 -0.51 -5.88 0.82
C ASN A 226 -1.75 -6.39 0.04
N ASP A 227 -2.93 -5.82 0.28
CA ASP A 227 -4.13 -6.16 -0.51
C ASP A 227 -3.97 -5.76 -1.99
N TYR A 228 -3.44 -4.57 -2.24
CA TYR A 228 -3.12 -4.09 -3.59
C TYR A 228 -2.14 -5.03 -4.30
N GLU A 229 -1.04 -5.43 -3.65
CA GLU A 229 -0.06 -6.37 -4.21
C GLU A 229 -0.68 -7.73 -4.56
N ASN A 230 -1.52 -8.26 -3.67
CA ASN A 230 -2.21 -9.53 -3.91
C ASN A 230 -3.20 -9.44 -5.09
N ASN A 231 -4.00 -8.38 -5.14
CA ASN A 231 -4.95 -8.14 -6.24
C ASN A 231 -4.21 -7.97 -7.58
N LEU A 232 -3.10 -7.22 -7.60
CA LEU A 232 -2.29 -7.03 -8.79
C LEU A 232 -1.68 -8.35 -9.27
N ALA A 233 -1.18 -9.18 -8.35
CA ALA A 233 -0.65 -10.50 -8.67
C ALA A 233 -1.73 -11.44 -9.25
N GLU A 234 -2.94 -11.41 -8.71
CA GLU A 234 -4.07 -12.19 -9.24
C GLU A 234 -4.44 -11.74 -10.65
N LEU A 235 -4.57 -10.43 -10.90
CA LEU A 235 -4.89 -9.90 -12.22
C LEU A 235 -3.81 -10.25 -13.25
N ASN A 236 -2.53 -10.13 -12.90
CA ASN A 236 -1.42 -10.53 -13.76
C ASN A 236 -1.47 -12.03 -14.09
N ARG A 237 -1.81 -12.88 -13.12
CA ARG A 237 -1.98 -14.32 -13.34
C ARG A 237 -3.15 -14.61 -14.29
N LEU A 238 -4.26 -13.89 -14.16
CA LEU A 238 -5.41 -14.00 -15.07
C LEU A 238 -5.05 -13.55 -16.49
N GLU A 239 -4.31 -12.45 -16.66
CA GLU A 239 -3.81 -11.99 -17.96
C GLU A 239 -2.96 -13.08 -18.64
N LEU A 240 -1.99 -13.66 -17.93
CA LEU A 240 -1.15 -14.74 -18.44
C LEU A 240 -1.95 -16.00 -18.80
N SER A 241 -2.97 -16.34 -18.01
CA SER A 241 -3.84 -17.48 -18.31
C SER A 241 -4.67 -17.23 -19.58
N ILE A 242 -5.18 -16.01 -19.77
CA ILE A 242 -5.93 -15.62 -20.96
C ILE A 242 -5.03 -15.64 -22.20
N GLU A 243 -3.79 -15.16 -22.09
CA GLU A 243 -2.83 -15.16 -23.19
C GLU A 243 -2.47 -16.58 -23.64
N LYS A 244 -2.25 -17.51 -22.70
CA LYS A 244 -2.01 -18.92 -23.01
C LYS A 244 -3.17 -19.56 -23.77
N LEU A 245 -4.41 -19.20 -23.44
CA LEU A 245 -5.60 -19.67 -24.15
C LEU A 245 -5.80 -18.98 -25.51
N THR A 246 -5.10 -17.88 -25.78
CA THR A 246 -5.17 -17.16 -27.07
C THR A 246 -4.20 -17.72 -28.10
N ASN A 247 -3.11 -18.35 -27.66
CA ASN A 247 -2.04 -18.87 -28.52
C ASN A 247 -2.18 -20.38 -28.82
N ILE A 248 -3.34 -20.99 -28.53
CA ILE A 248 -3.71 -22.36 -28.89
C ILE A 248 -4.71 -22.29 -30.05
#